data_AF-A0A9P1HVI6-F1
#
_entry.id   AF-A0A9P1HVI6-F1
#
_cell.length_a   1.000
_cell.length_b   1.000
_cell.length_c   1.000
_cell.angle_alpha   90.00
_cell.angle_beta   90.00
_cell.angle_gamma   90.00
#
_symmetry.space_group_name_H-M   'P 1'
#
loop_
_entity.id
_entity.type
_entity.pdbx_description
1 polymer ?
#
loop_
_entity_poly.entity_id
_entity_poly.type
_entity_poly.pdbx_seq_one_letter_code
_entity_poly.pdbx_strand_id
1 'polypeptide(L)'
;MKFLFVLLALCAVALAQRGNNNQQEQNSQFVNNGVNLPCGFSCTRRAQFQTFMDGQLTSAQCSSSGVDSLSRCNGCCGARALAAGISTEFASGFASVNNNECVCCTFRRC
;
A
#
# COMPACT_ATOMS: atom_id res chain seq x y z
N MET A 1 2.19 29.14 -38.23
CA MET A 1 2.54 27.71 -38.43
C MET A 1 3.11 27.03 -37.18
N LYS A 2 3.86 27.70 -36.30
CA LYS A 2 4.39 27.12 -35.04
C LYS A 2 3.34 26.82 -33.94
N PHE A 3 2.27 27.62 -33.84
CA PHE A 3 1.22 27.40 -32.83
C PHE A 3 0.38 26.13 -33.05
N LEU A 4 0.25 25.67 -34.29
CA LEU A 4 -0.54 24.48 -34.62
C LEU A 4 0.11 23.19 -34.10
N PHE A 5 1.45 23.15 -34.06
CA PHE A 5 2.20 22.03 -33.49
C PHE A 5 2.06 21.95 -31.96
N VAL A 6 1.96 23.09 -31.28
CA VAL A 6 1.81 23.14 -29.80
C VAL A 6 0.42 22.62 -29.38
N LEU A 7 -0.62 22.97 -30.12
CA LEU A 7 -1.99 22.49 -29.89
C LEU A 7 -2.14 20.97 -30.12
N LEU A 8 -1.48 20.44 -31.15
CA LEU A 8 -1.45 18.98 -31.41
C LEU A 8 -0.71 18.22 -30.31
N ALA A 9 0.40 18.77 -29.80
CA ALA A 9 1.15 18.15 -28.71
C ALA A 9 0.34 18.11 -27.41
N LEU A 10 -0.36 19.19 -27.06
CA LEU A 10 -1.23 19.24 -25.87
C LEU A 10 -2.39 18.25 -25.93
N CYS A 11 -2.99 18.04 -27.11
CA CYS A 11 -4.06 17.04 -27.28
C CYS A 11 -3.55 15.59 -27.11
N ALA A 12 -2.32 15.30 -27.54
CA ALA A 12 -1.74 13.96 -27.41
C ALA A 12 -1.48 13.57 -25.95
N VAL A 13 -1.01 14.51 -25.12
CA VAL A 13 -0.72 14.24 -23.70
C VAL A 13 -2.01 14.02 -22.90
N ALA A 14 -3.08 14.76 -23.19
CA ALA A 14 -4.38 14.59 -22.53
C ALA A 14 -5.02 13.21 -22.81
N LEU A 15 -4.81 12.65 -24.00
CA LEU A 15 -5.32 11.32 -24.35
C LEU A 15 -4.47 10.18 -23.77
N ALA A 16 -3.19 10.41 -23.51
CA ALA A 16 -2.28 9.39 -22.97
C ALA A 16 -2.49 9.11 -21.45
N GLN A 17 -3.13 10.01 -20.70
CA GLN A 17 -3.37 9.81 -19.26
C GLN A 17 -4.72 9.14 -18.94
N ARG A 18 -5.50 8.76 -19.96
CA ARG A 18 -6.70 7.92 -19.78
C ARG A 18 -6.34 6.44 -19.63
N GLY A 19 -5.27 6.17 -18.90
CA GLY A 19 -4.83 4.85 -18.45
C GLY A 19 -5.49 4.52 -17.12
N ASN A 20 -6.66 3.89 -17.22
CA ASN A 20 -7.35 3.05 -16.26
C ASN A 20 -6.68 2.84 -14.87
N ASN A 21 -7.24 3.52 -13.84
CA ASN A 21 -6.92 3.37 -12.41
C ASN A 21 -7.40 2.02 -11.83
N ASN A 22 -6.94 0.89 -12.36
CA ASN A 22 -7.31 -0.44 -11.84
C ASN A 22 -6.20 -1.48 -12.00
N GLN A 23 -5.02 -1.25 -11.44
CA GLN A 23 -4.14 -2.36 -11.04
C GLN A 23 -4.35 -2.68 -9.57
N GLN A 24 -5.38 -3.48 -9.32
CA GLN A 24 -5.56 -4.24 -8.08
C GLN A 24 -5.02 -5.67 -8.29
N GLU A 25 -3.71 -5.78 -8.51
CA GLU A 25 -2.92 -7.03 -8.58
C GLU A 25 -2.03 -7.13 -7.31
N GLN A 26 -1.85 -8.24 -6.61
CA GLN A 26 -2.43 -9.57 -6.66
C GLN A 26 -2.79 -10.01 -5.24
N ASN A 27 -4.06 -10.36 -5.15
CA ASN A 27 -4.83 -10.89 -4.05
C ASN A 27 -4.40 -12.35 -3.79
N SER A 28 -3.60 -12.58 -2.75
CA SER A 28 -3.67 -13.83 -1.98
C SER A 28 -4.52 -13.56 -0.74
N GLN A 29 -5.72 -13.02 -0.94
CA GLN A 29 -6.79 -13.05 0.04
C GLN A 29 -7.24 -14.50 0.06
N PHE A 30 -7.10 -15.14 1.22
CA PHE A 30 -8.25 -15.88 1.71
C PHE A 30 -9.42 -14.90 1.67
N VAL A 31 -10.29 -15.06 0.68
CA VAL A 31 -11.37 -14.14 0.34
C VAL A 31 -12.25 -13.96 1.57
N ASN A 32 -12.18 -12.78 2.17
CA ASN A 32 -13.28 -12.16 2.86
C ASN A 32 -13.28 -10.69 2.46
N ASN A 33 -14.00 -10.41 1.38
CA ASN A 33 -14.29 -9.09 0.80
C ASN A 33 -14.36 -7.95 1.83
N GLY A 34 -13.27 -7.23 2.08
CA GLY A 34 -13.30 -6.04 2.94
C GLY A 34 -13.91 -6.24 4.34
N VAL A 35 -14.07 -7.49 4.78
CA VAL A 35 -14.58 -7.79 6.11
C VAL A 35 -13.39 -7.55 7.01
N ASN A 36 -13.45 -6.48 7.80
CA ASN A 36 -12.61 -6.35 8.97
C ASN A 36 -13.00 -7.52 9.88
N LEU A 37 -12.35 -8.68 9.68
CA LEU A 37 -12.62 -9.84 10.51
C LEU A 37 -12.31 -9.40 11.95
N PRO A 38 -13.31 -9.41 12.85
CA PRO A 38 -13.11 -8.92 14.22
C PRO A 38 -12.01 -9.72 14.92
N CYS A 39 -11.79 -10.95 14.48
CA CYS A 39 -10.67 -11.78 14.88
C CYS A 39 -10.21 -12.74 13.77
N GLY A 40 -8.98 -13.25 13.87
CA GLY A 40 -8.36 -14.15 12.88
C GLY A 40 -7.02 -13.65 12.34
N PHE A 41 -6.49 -14.38 11.35
CA PHE A 41 -5.23 -14.05 10.66
C PHE A 41 -5.51 -13.37 9.32
N SER A 42 -4.79 -12.29 9.01
CA SER A 42 -4.94 -11.55 7.76
C SER A 42 -3.61 -10.97 7.28
N CYS A 43 -3.32 -11.07 5.98
CA CYS A 43 -2.13 -10.50 5.35
C CYS A 43 -2.49 -9.54 4.22
N THR A 44 -1.71 -8.48 4.06
CA THR A 44 -1.81 -7.53 2.95
C THR A 44 -0.44 -7.16 2.41
N ARG A 45 -0.33 -7.03 1.08
CA ARG A 45 0.86 -6.55 0.38
C ARG A 45 0.84 -5.02 0.16
N ARG A 46 -0.34 -4.42 0.38
CA ARG A 46 -0.59 -2.97 0.29
C ARG A 46 -0.79 -2.42 1.69
N ALA A 47 0.25 -2.56 2.49
CA ALA A 47 0.24 -2.05 3.84
C ALA A 47 0.40 -0.54 3.82
N GLN A 48 -0.72 0.15 3.97
CA GLN A 48 -0.78 1.58 4.21
C GLN A 48 -1.61 1.87 5.45
N PHE A 49 -1.30 2.96 6.13
CA PHE A 49 -2.06 3.44 7.28
C PHE A 49 -2.03 4.97 7.30
N GLN A 50 -3.08 5.55 7.87
CA GLN A 50 -3.14 6.99 8.08
C GLN A 50 -2.71 7.29 9.51
N THR A 51 -1.89 8.31 9.67
CA THR A 51 -1.44 8.82 10.97
C THR A 51 -1.28 10.32 10.90
N PHE A 52 -1.44 11.01 12.03
CA PHE A 52 -1.10 12.42 12.10
C PHE A 52 0.42 12.55 12.26
N MET A 53 1.08 13.20 11.31
CA MET A 53 2.47 13.64 11.44
C MET A 53 2.46 15.16 11.35
N ASP A 54 3.09 15.83 12.32
CA ASP A 54 3.17 17.29 12.35
C ASP A 54 1.81 18.01 12.25
N GLY A 55 0.77 17.41 12.85
CA GLY A 55 -0.60 17.94 12.84
C GLY A 55 -1.35 17.73 11.51
N GLN A 56 -0.74 17.10 10.50
CA GLN A 56 -1.38 16.77 9.24
C GLN A 56 -1.68 15.27 9.13
N LEU A 57 -2.86 14.94 8.57
CA LEU A 57 -3.21 13.57 8.28
C LEU A 57 -2.36 13.07 7.09
N THR A 58 -1.44 12.16 7.37
CA THR A 58 -0.48 11.63 6.40
C THR A 58 -0.75 10.14 6.18
N SER A 59 -0.68 9.71 4.92
CA SER A 59 -0.74 8.29 4.56
C SER A 59 0.66 7.72 4.44
N ALA A 60 1.03 6.82 5.35
CA ALA A 60 2.29 6.10 5.30
C ALA A 60 2.11 4.78 4.54
N GLN A 61 3.02 4.48 3.60
CA GLN A 61 3.07 3.23 2.86
C GLN A 61 4.30 2.42 3.27
N CYS A 62 4.11 1.14 3.56
CA CYS A 62 5.21 0.25 3.93
C CYS A 62 6.03 -0.21 2.74
N SER A 63 5.41 -0.28 1.56
CA SER A 63 6.08 -0.58 0.30
C SER A 63 6.38 0.73 -0.41
N SER A 64 7.66 1.05 -0.61
CA SER A 64 8.09 2.23 -1.37
C SER A 64 9.25 1.86 -2.29
N SER A 65 9.22 2.38 -3.52
CA SER A 65 10.26 2.14 -4.51
C SER A 65 11.60 2.75 -4.07
N GLY A 66 12.68 1.98 -4.12
CA GLY A 66 14.03 2.45 -3.80
C GLY A 66 14.41 2.39 -2.31
N VAL A 67 13.64 1.70 -1.48
CA VAL A 67 13.93 1.49 -0.05
C VAL A 67 14.15 0.01 0.22
N ASP A 68 15.12 -0.32 1.10
CA ASP A 68 15.40 -1.69 1.52
C ASP A 68 14.23 -2.26 2.34
N SER A 69 13.29 -2.92 1.65
CA SER A 69 12.09 -3.49 2.25
C SER A 69 12.43 -4.52 3.33
N LEU A 70 13.55 -5.25 3.18
CA LEU A 70 13.95 -6.30 4.12
C LEU A 70 14.09 -5.81 5.58
N SER A 71 14.60 -4.58 5.79
CA SER A 71 14.86 -4.02 7.13
C SER A 71 13.75 -3.08 7.63
N ARG A 72 12.79 -2.73 6.77
CA ARG A 72 11.73 -1.76 7.06
C ARG A 72 10.35 -2.38 7.15
N CYS A 73 10.10 -3.51 6.47
CA CYS A 73 8.79 -4.16 6.47
C CYS A 73 8.34 -4.52 7.89
N ASN A 74 9.20 -5.13 8.70
CA ASN A 74 8.81 -5.57 10.04
C ASN A 74 8.34 -4.38 10.91
N GLY A 75 9.15 -3.31 10.98
CA GLY A 75 8.79 -2.10 11.73
C GLY A 75 7.54 -1.40 11.19
N CYS A 76 7.40 -1.28 9.86
CA CYS A 76 6.22 -0.65 9.27
C CYS A 76 4.94 -1.47 9.48
N CYS A 77 5.02 -2.80 9.40
CA CYS A 77 3.90 -3.69 9.69
C CYS A 77 3.50 -3.61 11.17
N GLY A 78 4.46 -3.47 12.09
CA GLY A 78 4.20 -3.17 13.49
C GLY A 78 3.47 -1.84 13.68
N ALA A 79 3.94 -0.76 13.05
CA ALA A 79 3.27 0.54 13.10
C ALA A 79 1.83 0.49 12.53
N ARG A 80 1.63 -0.22 11.42
CA ARG A 80 0.30 -0.46 10.85
C ARG A 80 -0.60 -1.23 11.81
N ALA A 81 -0.07 -2.27 12.46
CA ALA A 81 -0.81 -3.05 13.44
C ALA A 81 -1.25 -2.15 14.61
N LEU A 82 -0.35 -1.31 15.11
CA LEU A 82 -0.64 -0.34 16.16
C LEU A 82 -1.71 0.68 15.74
N ALA A 83 -1.63 1.20 14.50
CA ALA A 83 -2.64 2.10 13.94
C ALA A 83 -4.02 1.41 13.79
N ALA A 84 -4.04 0.09 13.59
CA ALA A 84 -5.27 -0.69 13.63
C ALA A 84 -5.73 -1.04 15.06
N GLY A 85 -4.94 -0.76 16.10
CA GLY A 85 -5.21 -1.15 17.49
C GLY A 85 -4.84 -2.60 17.82
N ILE A 86 -3.87 -3.18 17.09
CA ILE A 86 -3.30 -4.53 17.30
C ILE A 86 -1.92 -4.36 17.94
N SER A 87 -1.61 -5.19 18.94
CA SER A 87 -0.24 -5.26 19.50
C SER A 87 0.75 -5.68 18.42
N THR A 88 1.94 -5.08 18.41
CA THR A 88 2.99 -5.37 17.42
C THR A 88 3.46 -6.82 17.46
N GLU A 89 3.30 -7.52 18.59
CA GLU A 89 3.60 -8.95 18.76
C GLU A 89 2.72 -9.86 17.89
N PHE A 90 1.52 -9.39 17.51
CA PHE A 90 0.63 -10.10 16.59
C PHE A 90 0.79 -9.63 15.16
N ALA A 91 1.86 -8.90 14.85
CA ALA A 91 2.16 -8.42 13.52
C ALA A 91 3.50 -8.96 13.05
N SER A 92 3.57 -9.31 11.77
CA SER A 92 4.85 -9.60 11.11
C SER A 92 4.90 -8.94 9.75
N GLY A 93 6.12 -8.57 9.36
CA GLY A 93 6.40 -7.96 8.07
C GLY A 93 7.56 -8.66 7.38
N PHE A 94 7.40 -9.00 6.12
CA PHE A 94 8.45 -9.57 5.29
C PHE A 94 8.46 -8.96 3.89
N ALA A 95 9.64 -8.88 3.29
CA ALA A 95 9.78 -8.41 1.91
C ALA A 95 9.39 -9.52 0.94
N SER A 96 8.56 -9.17 -0.03
CA SER A 96 8.18 -10.04 -1.13
C SER A 96 9.31 -10.13 -2.15
N VAL A 97 9.69 -11.35 -2.50
CA VAL A 97 10.82 -11.68 -3.40
C VAL A 97 10.69 -11.06 -4.80
N ASN A 98 9.47 -10.91 -5.30
CA ASN A 98 9.25 -10.57 -6.72
C ASN A 98 9.15 -9.07 -7.02
N ASN A 99 8.85 -8.21 -6.02
CA ASN A 99 8.49 -6.80 -6.27
C ASN A 99 9.06 -5.81 -5.23
N ASN A 100 9.91 -6.27 -4.31
CA ASN A 100 10.37 -5.45 -3.17
C ASN A 100 9.20 -4.85 -2.34
N GLU A 101 8.05 -5.51 -2.34
CA GLU A 101 6.85 -5.06 -1.62
C GLU A 101 6.85 -5.64 -0.20
N CYS A 102 6.43 -4.86 0.79
CA CYS A 102 6.19 -5.35 2.13
C CYS A 102 4.86 -6.10 2.23
N VAL A 103 4.93 -7.34 2.70
CA VAL A 103 3.75 -8.10 3.11
C VAL A 103 3.62 -7.98 4.63
N CYS A 104 2.50 -7.41 5.08
CA CYS A 104 2.17 -7.29 6.49
C CYS A 104 1.07 -8.27 6.85
N CYS A 105 1.36 -9.12 7.82
CA CYS A 105 0.41 -10.05 8.40
C CYS A 105 0.08 -9.63 9.83
N THR A 106 -1.19 -9.76 10.21
CA THR A 106 -1.68 -9.44 11.54
C THR A 106 -2.60 -10.55 12.03
N PHE A 107 -2.51 -10.87 13.31
CA PHE A 107 -3.40 -11.79 14.00
C PHE A 107 -4.21 -11.05 15.06
N ARG A 108 -5.52 -11.29 15.08
CA ARG A 108 -6.44 -10.79 16.09
C ARG A 108 -6.98 -11.97 16.86
N ARG A 109 -6.82 -11.96 18.18
CA ARG A 109 -7.44 -12.96 19.04
C ARG A 109 -8.96 -12.76 19.06
N CYS A 110 -9.68 -13.85 18.86
CA CYS A 110 -10.99 -14.05 19.45
C CYS A 110 -10.72 -14.59 20.88
#